data_AF-A0A852TJZ9-F1
#
_entry.id   AF-A0A852TJZ9-F1
#
_cell.length_a   1.000
_cell.length_b   1.000
_cell.length_c   1.000
_cell.angle_alpha   90.00
_cell.angle_beta   90.00
_cell.angle_gamma   90.00
#
_symmetry.space_group_name_H-M   'P 1'
#
loop_
_entity.id
_entity.type
_entity.pdbx_description
1 polymer ?
#
loop_
_entity_poly.entity_id
_entity_poly.type
_entity_poly.pdbx_seq_one_letter_code
_entity_poly.pdbx_strand_id
1 'polypeptide(L)'
;MKEFNTYIEMWLAVKKQEFSKGELVGLQSSNFYSFNRFPQSKPPKAKKLNRPKETSIPLKTDKQKNSKRTEAPIELDHTFVSDKVPHAFVQLVKYFFSDAKMIEEYWHMVQIAAFRLECDQRTEDVLAIAIKSFKQLIRKLKSTKQVAKPIAFFYGILTNKLKEFYLEKLAENRSDSMVFRIVLPGGEVLSYDSGNV
;
A
#
# COMPACT_ATOMS: atom_id res chain seq x y z
N MET A 1 30.34 -5.07 1.44
CA MET A 1 30.13 -5.00 2.90
C MET A 1 31.32 -4.40 3.66
N LYS A 2 32.58 -4.81 3.41
CA LYS A 2 33.74 -4.20 4.11
C LYS A 2 33.93 -2.71 3.79
N GLU A 3 33.78 -2.32 2.52
CA GLU A 3 33.99 -0.95 2.06
C GLU A 3 33.00 0.07 2.66
N PHE A 4 31.74 -0.33 2.85
CA PHE A 4 30.72 0.51 3.48
C PHE A 4 31.08 0.80 4.95
N ASN A 5 31.51 -0.22 5.69
CA ASN A 5 31.94 -0.04 7.08
C ASN A 5 33.19 0.85 7.15
N THR A 6 34.17 0.65 6.26
CA THR A 6 35.36 1.52 6.21
C THR A 6 34.99 2.98 5.92
N TYR A 7 34.03 3.22 5.03
CA TYR A 7 33.53 4.56 4.71
C TYR A 7 32.85 5.24 5.91
N ILE A 8 31.98 4.52 6.62
CA ILE A 8 31.30 5.03 7.81
C ILE A 8 32.29 5.36 8.93
N GLU A 9 33.27 4.50 9.17
CA GLU A 9 34.32 4.74 10.18
C GLU A 9 35.18 5.97 9.83
N MET A 10 35.54 6.14 8.56
CA MET A 10 36.30 7.31 8.10
C MET A 10 35.48 8.60 8.21
N TRP A 11 34.18 8.56 7.90
CA TRP A 11 33.27 9.69 8.04
C TRP A 11 33.04 10.07 9.52
N LEU A 12 32.85 9.08 10.41
CA LEU A 12 32.73 9.29 11.85
C LEU A 12 34.01 9.88 12.45
N ALA A 13 35.19 9.46 11.97
CA ALA A 13 36.47 10.01 12.44
C ALA A 13 36.60 11.52 12.15
N VAL A 14 36.07 11.99 11.01
CA VAL A 14 36.07 13.41 10.65
C VAL A 14 35.04 14.21 11.46
N LYS A 15 33.90 13.62 11.78
CA LYS A 15 32.75 14.32 12.38
C LYS A 15 32.58 14.12 13.89
N LYS A 16 33.53 13.43 14.53
CA LYS A 16 33.45 13.04 15.95
C LYS A 16 33.32 14.21 16.94
N GLN A 17 33.83 15.40 16.60
CA GLN A 17 33.75 16.58 17.45
C GLN A 17 32.37 17.25 17.46
N GLU A 18 31.49 16.92 16.50
CA GLU A 18 30.15 17.51 16.37
C GLU A 18 29.09 16.77 17.18
N PHE A 19 29.42 15.62 17.76
CA PHE A 19 28.48 14.75 18.49
C PHE A 19 28.84 14.60 19.97
N SER A 20 27.81 14.52 20.81
CA SER A 20 28.00 14.17 22.22
C SER A 20 28.40 12.70 22.37
N LYS A 21 29.02 12.35 23.52
CA LYS A 21 29.41 10.96 23.81
C LYS A 21 28.24 9.97 23.72
N GLY A 22 27.02 10.38 24.04
CA GLY A 22 25.82 9.53 23.94
C GLY A 22 25.38 9.27 22.50
N GLU A 23 25.46 10.28 21.63
CA GLU A 23 25.06 10.18 20.22
C GLU A 23 26.05 9.34 19.40
N LEU A 24 27.35 9.45 19.71
CA LEU A 24 28.38 8.59 19.10
C LEU A 24 28.15 7.11 19.41
N VAL A 25 27.79 6.79 20.65
CA VAL A 25 27.45 5.41 21.05
C VAL A 25 26.17 4.96 20.36
N GLY A 26 25.18 5.83 20.16
CA GLY A 26 23.95 5.52 19.42
C GLY A 26 24.20 5.21 17.93
N LEU A 27 25.06 6.00 17.27
CA LEU A 27 25.44 5.79 15.87
C LEU A 27 26.28 4.52 15.67
N GLN A 28 27.19 4.21 16.61
CA GLN A 28 27.98 2.98 16.58
C GLN A 28 27.17 1.72 16.98
N SER A 29 26.15 1.88 17.82
CA SER A 29 25.27 0.78 18.28
C SER A 29 24.01 0.59 17.45
N SER A 30 23.88 1.34 16.34
CA SER A 30 22.89 1.13 15.28
C SER A 30 23.14 -0.22 14.59
N ASN A 31 22.79 -1.30 15.27
CA ASN A 31 22.73 -2.64 14.74
C ASN A 31 21.58 -2.69 13.74
N PHE A 32 21.86 -2.43 12.45
CA PHE A 32 21.02 -2.98 11.39
C PHE A 32 21.01 -4.49 11.61
N TYR A 33 19.84 -5.06 11.92
CA TYR A 33 19.68 -6.47 12.28
C TYR A 33 19.94 -7.36 11.05
N SER A 34 21.20 -7.53 10.68
CA SER A 34 21.62 -8.64 9.84
C SER A 34 21.65 -9.86 10.75
N PHE A 35 20.65 -10.75 10.61
CA PHE A 35 20.68 -12.05 11.28
C PHE A 35 21.97 -12.77 10.89
N ASN A 36 22.98 -12.71 11.74
CA ASN A 36 24.10 -13.63 11.67
C ASN A 36 23.51 -15.03 11.88
N ARG A 37 23.40 -15.80 10.80
CA ARG A 37 23.15 -17.23 10.89
C ARG A 37 24.25 -17.78 11.79
N PHE A 38 23.87 -18.42 12.91
CA PHE A 38 24.85 -18.94 13.86
C PHE A 38 25.95 -19.70 13.10
N PRO A 39 27.24 -19.48 13.44
CA PRO A 39 28.27 -20.37 12.93
C PRO A 39 27.85 -21.79 13.30
N GLN A 40 28.03 -22.75 12.40
CA GLN A 40 27.73 -24.17 12.66
C GLN A 40 28.68 -24.70 13.74
N SER A 41 28.49 -24.26 14.98
CA SER A 41 29.16 -24.80 16.14
C SER A 41 28.49 -26.14 16.46
N LYS A 42 29.29 -27.20 16.53
CA LYS A 42 28.87 -28.49 17.06
C LYS A 42 28.08 -28.28 18.37
N PRO A 43 26.93 -28.98 18.55
CA PRO A 43 26.11 -28.79 19.73
C PRO A 43 26.93 -29.08 21.02
N PRO A 44 26.78 -28.29 22.09
CA PRO A 44 27.44 -28.56 23.36
C PRO A 44 26.95 -29.90 23.92
N LYS A 45 27.88 -30.74 24.40
CA LYS A 45 27.54 -32.00 25.08
C LYS A 45 26.63 -31.70 26.27
N ALA A 46 25.54 -32.46 26.38
CA ALA A 46 24.46 -32.26 27.36
C ALA A 46 24.98 -32.24 28.80
N LYS A 47 25.22 -31.04 29.34
CA LYS A 47 25.37 -30.83 30.77
C LYS A 47 23.96 -30.71 31.35
N LYS A 48 23.55 -31.65 32.20
CA LYS A 48 22.25 -31.60 32.90
C LYS A 48 22.23 -30.35 33.78
N LEU A 49 21.61 -29.29 33.29
CA LEU A 49 21.34 -28.08 34.04
C LEU A 49 20.04 -28.30 34.82
N ASN A 50 20.13 -28.50 36.14
CA ASN A 50 18.96 -28.54 37.01
C ASN A 50 18.30 -27.16 36.96
N ARG A 51 17.12 -27.08 36.34
CA ARG A 51 16.34 -25.83 36.29
C ARG A 51 15.79 -25.57 37.70
N PRO A 52 16.05 -24.42 38.34
CA PRO A 52 15.25 -24.01 39.48
C PRO A 52 13.80 -23.83 39.00
N LYS A 53 12.86 -24.53 39.64
CA LYS A 53 11.43 -24.27 39.51
C LYS A 53 11.14 -23.04 40.35
N GLU A 54 10.45 -22.08 39.75
CA GLU A 54 9.89 -20.85 40.32
C GLU A 54 10.77 -19.60 40.24
N THR A 55 10.24 -18.63 39.50
CA THR A 55 10.56 -17.21 39.63
C THR A 55 9.23 -16.52 39.85
N SER A 56 8.98 -16.05 41.07
CA SER A 56 7.81 -15.28 41.45
C SER A 56 7.95 -13.85 40.96
N ILE A 57 7.45 -13.57 39.76
CA ILE A 57 7.14 -12.19 39.36
C ILE A 57 5.65 -12.13 39.00
N PRO A 58 4.77 -11.73 39.93
CA PRO A 58 3.38 -11.45 39.61
C PRO A 58 3.24 -9.97 39.25
N LEU A 59 3.56 -9.60 38.00
CA LEU A 59 3.01 -8.37 37.40
C LEU A 59 1.65 -8.72 36.80
N LYS A 60 0.65 -8.88 37.66
CA LYS A 60 -0.75 -8.93 37.24
C LYS A 60 -1.22 -7.49 37.04
N THR A 61 -1.06 -6.96 35.84
CA THR A 61 -1.90 -5.83 35.42
C THR A 61 -3.28 -6.38 35.13
N ASP A 62 -4.26 -6.00 35.95
CA ASP A 62 -5.66 -6.31 35.74
C ASP A 62 -6.11 -5.60 34.45
N LYS A 63 -6.13 -6.34 33.35
CA LYS A 63 -6.78 -5.89 32.14
C LYS A 63 -8.27 -5.92 32.47
N GLN A 64 -8.82 -4.77 32.88
CA GLN A 64 -10.25 -4.57 32.90
C GLN A 64 -10.79 -5.15 31.59
N LYS A 65 -11.59 -6.20 31.73
CA LYS A 65 -12.22 -6.87 30.61
C LYS A 65 -13.31 -5.92 30.16
N ASN A 66 -12.98 -4.94 29.32
CA ASN A 66 -13.95 -4.15 28.59
C ASN A 66 -14.87 -5.20 27.98
N SER A 67 -16.12 -5.28 28.43
CA SER A 67 -17.05 -6.29 27.96
C SER A 67 -17.16 -6.13 26.46
N LYS A 68 -16.46 -6.99 25.69
CA LYS A 68 -16.71 -7.15 24.27
C LYS A 68 -18.16 -7.61 24.20
N ARG A 69 -19.04 -6.68 23.86
CA ARG A 69 -20.47 -6.93 23.65
C ARG A 69 -20.53 -8.02 22.59
N THR A 70 -20.91 -9.23 22.99
CA THR A 70 -21.20 -10.36 22.10
C THR A 70 -22.55 -10.11 21.46
N GLU A 71 -22.69 -8.98 20.78
CA GLU A 71 -23.87 -8.71 19.96
C GLU A 71 -23.51 -9.10 18.53
N ALA A 72 -24.40 -9.86 17.90
CA ALA A 72 -24.30 -10.12 16.46
C ALA A 72 -24.04 -8.78 15.76
N PRO A 73 -23.09 -8.70 14.81
CA PRO A 73 -22.81 -7.45 14.12
C PRO A 73 -24.12 -6.83 13.65
N ILE A 74 -24.44 -5.63 14.12
CA ILE A 74 -25.62 -4.90 13.67
C ILE A 74 -25.47 -4.78 12.14
N GLU A 75 -26.35 -5.45 11.42
CA GLU A 75 -26.42 -5.41 9.96
C GLU A 75 -26.89 -4.00 9.60
N LEU A 76 -25.92 -3.14 9.30
CA LEU A 76 -26.18 -1.76 8.93
C LEU A 76 -26.56 -1.75 7.45
N ASP A 77 -27.79 -1.34 7.17
CA ASP A 77 -28.30 -1.22 5.82
C ASP A 77 -27.60 -0.11 5.03
N HIS A 78 -27.70 -0.15 3.71
CA HIS A 78 -27.08 0.78 2.75
C HIS A 78 -27.39 2.27 3.00
N THR A 79 -28.44 2.57 3.78
CA THR A 79 -28.77 3.92 4.24
C THR A 79 -27.71 4.52 5.16
N PHE A 80 -26.91 3.69 5.83
CA PHE A 80 -25.86 4.10 6.78
C PHE A 80 -24.45 4.18 6.18
N VAL A 81 -24.33 4.20 4.84
CA VAL A 81 -23.04 4.33 4.16
C VAL A 81 -22.47 5.74 4.35
N SER A 82 -21.17 5.85 4.60
CA SER A 82 -20.48 7.15 4.72
C SER A 82 -20.63 8.03 3.47
N ASP A 83 -20.80 9.34 3.68
CA ASP A 83 -20.81 10.38 2.63
C ASP A 83 -19.54 10.42 1.78
N LYS A 84 -18.46 9.76 2.22
CA LYS A 84 -17.21 9.61 1.45
C LYS A 84 -17.36 8.69 0.24
N VAL A 85 -18.39 7.86 0.21
CA VAL A 85 -18.67 6.96 -0.92
C VAL A 85 -19.59 7.68 -1.91
N PRO A 86 -19.19 7.83 -3.19
CA PRO A 86 -20.04 8.48 -4.18
C PRO A 86 -21.38 7.79 -4.34
N HIS A 87 -22.44 8.60 -4.34
CA HIS A 87 -23.83 8.11 -4.40
C HIS A 87 -24.09 7.17 -5.59
N ALA A 88 -23.52 7.47 -6.75
CA ALA A 88 -23.63 6.62 -7.94
C ALA A 88 -23.06 5.21 -7.72
N PHE A 89 -21.98 5.08 -6.95
CA PHE A 89 -21.40 3.79 -6.61
C PHE A 89 -22.29 3.04 -5.62
N VAL A 90 -22.76 3.71 -4.56
CA VAL A 90 -23.70 3.13 -3.57
C VAL A 90 -24.95 2.60 -4.25
N GLN A 91 -25.56 3.39 -5.14
CA GLN A 91 -26.74 2.98 -5.89
C GLN A 91 -26.54 1.72 -6.71
N LEU A 92 -25.34 1.48 -7.25
CA LEU A 92 -25.05 0.27 -8.00
C LEU A 92 -24.82 -0.95 -7.09
N VAL A 93 -24.02 -0.77 -6.04
CA VAL A 93 -23.59 -1.87 -5.16
C VAL A 93 -24.73 -2.36 -4.28
N LYS A 94 -25.62 -1.46 -3.83
CA LYS A 94 -26.76 -1.80 -2.94
C LYS A 94 -27.68 -2.90 -3.48
N TYR A 95 -27.79 -3.05 -4.81
CA TYR A 95 -28.60 -4.10 -5.43
C TYR A 95 -28.01 -5.51 -5.25
N PHE A 96 -26.74 -5.61 -4.89
CA PHE A 96 -26.02 -6.87 -4.73
C PHE A 96 -25.59 -7.12 -3.29
N PHE A 97 -25.30 -6.06 -2.54
CA PHE A 97 -24.89 -6.11 -1.14
C PHE A 97 -25.61 -4.99 -0.37
N SER A 98 -26.50 -5.35 0.56
CA SER A 98 -27.24 -4.41 1.42
C SER A 98 -26.38 -3.79 2.51
N ASP A 99 -25.34 -4.51 2.96
CA ASP A 99 -24.52 -4.08 4.10
C ASP A 99 -23.68 -2.85 3.77
N ALA A 100 -23.85 -1.79 4.56
CA ALA A 100 -23.07 -0.56 4.46
C ALA A 100 -21.56 -0.83 4.53
N LYS A 101 -21.14 -1.70 5.45
CA LYS A 101 -19.73 -2.10 5.59
C LYS A 101 -19.17 -2.72 4.32
N MET A 102 -19.95 -3.56 3.64
CA MET A 102 -19.51 -4.18 2.39
C MET A 102 -19.35 -3.14 1.29
N ILE A 103 -20.29 -2.20 1.18
CA ILE A 103 -20.22 -1.10 0.21
C ILE A 103 -18.97 -0.25 0.45
N GLU A 104 -18.69 0.09 1.71
CA GLU A 104 -17.51 0.84 2.12
C GLU A 104 -16.21 0.07 1.85
N GLU A 105 -16.17 -1.24 2.08
CA GLU A 105 -14.99 -2.06 1.77
C GLU A 105 -14.67 -2.06 0.26
N TYR A 106 -15.68 -2.17 -0.59
CA TYR A 106 -15.47 -2.04 -2.04
C TYR A 106 -14.96 -0.66 -2.41
N TRP A 107 -15.52 0.41 -1.85
CA TRP A 107 -15.04 1.77 -2.11
C TRP A 107 -13.63 2.01 -1.58
N HIS A 108 -13.30 1.47 -0.42
CA HIS A 108 -11.97 1.54 0.17
C HIS A 108 -10.92 0.88 -0.74
N MET A 109 -11.25 -0.25 -1.38
CA MET A 109 -10.38 -0.85 -2.41
C MET A 109 -10.16 0.09 -3.61
N VAL A 110 -11.17 0.89 -3.98
CA VAL A 110 -11.04 1.91 -5.03
C VAL A 110 -10.05 2.99 -4.62
N GLN A 111 -10.17 3.51 -3.40
CA GLN A 111 -9.28 4.53 -2.87
C GLN A 111 -7.83 4.03 -2.80
N ILE A 112 -7.60 2.81 -2.30
CA ILE A 112 -6.26 2.21 -2.27
C ILE A 112 -5.67 2.09 -3.68
N ALA A 113 -6.46 1.60 -4.65
CA ALA A 113 -5.98 1.42 -6.01
C ALA A 113 -5.65 2.77 -6.70
N ALA A 114 -6.53 3.77 -6.52
CA ALA A 114 -6.34 5.11 -7.07
C ALA A 114 -5.10 5.80 -6.48
N PHE A 115 -4.92 5.71 -5.15
CA PHE A 115 -3.76 6.26 -4.46
C PHE A 115 -2.45 5.65 -4.98
N ARG A 116 -2.40 4.32 -5.14
CA ARG A 116 -1.20 3.62 -5.62
C ARG A 116 -0.80 3.94 -7.06
N LEU A 117 -1.74 4.43 -7.87
CA LEU A 117 -1.54 4.79 -9.28
C LEU A 117 -1.57 6.31 -9.48
N GLU A 118 -1.49 7.09 -8.40
CA GLU A 118 -1.50 8.57 -8.41
C GLU A 118 -2.71 9.16 -9.17
N CYS A 119 -3.82 8.42 -9.22
CA CYS A 119 -5.06 8.82 -9.89
C CYS A 119 -6.02 9.58 -8.96
N ASP A 120 -5.56 9.96 -7.76
CA ASP A 120 -6.39 10.50 -6.67
C ASP A 120 -7.08 11.83 -7.03
N GLN A 121 -6.49 12.61 -7.94
CA GLN A 121 -7.05 13.88 -8.42
C GLN A 121 -8.20 13.72 -9.42
N ARG A 122 -8.42 12.51 -9.99
CA ARG A 122 -9.40 12.25 -11.06
C ARG A 122 -10.57 11.42 -10.55
N THR A 123 -11.33 11.99 -9.61
CA THR A 123 -12.41 11.30 -8.89
C THR A 123 -13.50 10.76 -9.82
N GLU A 124 -13.86 11.48 -10.89
CA GLU A 124 -14.90 11.06 -11.85
C GLU A 124 -14.48 9.85 -12.70
N ASP A 125 -13.27 9.87 -13.25
CA ASP A 125 -12.75 8.76 -14.05
C ASP A 125 -12.55 7.51 -13.20
N VAL A 126 -12.00 7.68 -12.00
CA VAL A 126 -11.84 6.60 -11.03
C VAL A 126 -13.19 6.00 -10.67
N LEU A 127 -14.21 6.83 -10.44
CA LEU A 127 -15.58 6.39 -10.20
C LEU A 127 -16.14 5.60 -11.39
N ALA A 128 -15.97 6.10 -12.63
CA ALA A 128 -16.43 5.43 -13.84
C ALA A 128 -15.75 4.07 -14.04
N ILE A 129 -14.43 3.99 -13.81
CA ILE A 129 -13.64 2.76 -13.88
C ILE A 129 -14.06 1.78 -12.78
N ALA A 130 -14.31 2.26 -11.55
CA ALA A 130 -14.82 1.46 -10.45
C ALA A 130 -16.18 0.83 -10.79
N ILE A 131 -17.12 1.63 -11.32
CA ILE A 131 -18.44 1.16 -11.78
C ILE A 131 -18.29 0.09 -12.87
N LYS A 132 -17.46 0.33 -13.89
CA LYS A 132 -17.18 -0.64 -14.97
C LYS A 132 -16.59 -1.95 -14.42
N SER A 133 -15.64 -1.85 -13.49
CA SER A 133 -14.99 -3.00 -12.85
C SER A 133 -15.96 -3.81 -12.00
N PHE A 134 -16.83 -3.14 -11.25
CA PHE A 134 -17.84 -3.79 -10.42
C PHE A 134 -18.88 -4.53 -11.27
N LYS A 135 -19.33 -3.96 -12.39
CA LYS A 135 -20.21 -4.67 -13.34
C LYS A 135 -19.56 -5.95 -13.87
N GLN A 136 -18.25 -5.93 -14.14
CA GLN A 136 -17.52 -7.13 -14.57
C GLN A 136 -17.43 -8.19 -13.45
N LEU A 137 -17.20 -7.77 -12.20
CA LEU A 137 -17.30 -8.65 -11.02
C LEU A 137 -18.67 -9.33 -10.97
N ILE A 138 -19.76 -8.57 -11.04
CA ILE A 138 -21.12 -9.11 -10.98
C ILE A 138 -21.38 -10.11 -12.11
N ARG A 139 -20.94 -9.81 -13.34
CA ARG A 139 -21.03 -10.76 -14.46
C ARG A 139 -20.36 -12.08 -14.12
N LYS A 140 -19.16 -12.04 -13.53
CA LYS A 140 -18.44 -13.24 -13.11
C LYS A 140 -19.11 -13.97 -11.95
N LEU A 141 -19.62 -13.26 -10.95
CA LEU A 141 -20.39 -13.86 -9.86
C LEU A 141 -21.64 -14.59 -10.37
N LYS A 142 -22.33 -14.04 -11.37
CA LYS A 142 -23.52 -14.65 -11.94
C LYS A 142 -23.23 -15.83 -12.89
N SER A 143 -22.09 -15.83 -13.57
CA SER A 143 -21.73 -16.88 -14.54
C SER A 143 -20.91 -18.04 -13.94
N THR A 144 -20.30 -17.87 -12.76
CA THR A 144 -19.42 -18.87 -12.15
C THR A 144 -20.05 -19.46 -10.89
N LYS A 145 -19.89 -20.78 -10.67
CA LYS A 145 -20.48 -21.50 -9.51
C LYS A 145 -20.01 -20.97 -8.15
N GLN A 146 -18.81 -20.42 -8.06
CA GLN A 146 -18.32 -19.77 -6.84
C GLN A 146 -17.16 -18.82 -7.14
N VAL A 147 -17.25 -17.58 -6.64
CA VAL A 147 -16.11 -16.65 -6.56
C VAL A 147 -15.76 -16.52 -5.07
N ALA A 148 -14.70 -17.22 -4.64
CA ALA A 148 -14.39 -17.36 -3.22
C ALA A 148 -14.04 -16.04 -2.51
N LYS A 149 -13.50 -15.04 -3.23
CA LYS A 149 -13.06 -13.75 -2.67
C LYS A 149 -13.47 -12.58 -3.57
N PRO A 150 -14.75 -12.14 -3.52
CA PRO A 150 -15.28 -11.11 -4.40
C PRO A 150 -14.50 -9.78 -4.35
N ILE A 151 -14.12 -9.32 -3.15
CA ILE A 151 -13.37 -8.08 -2.94
C ILE A 151 -11.98 -8.14 -3.59
N ALA A 152 -11.25 -9.23 -3.39
CA ALA A 152 -9.93 -9.41 -4.00
C ALA A 152 -10.01 -9.50 -5.53
N PHE A 153 -11.05 -10.18 -6.04
CA PHE A 153 -11.29 -10.28 -7.48
C PHE A 153 -11.63 -8.92 -8.09
N PHE A 154 -12.48 -8.15 -7.43
CA PHE A 154 -12.80 -6.77 -7.80
C PHE A 154 -11.54 -5.90 -7.85
N TYR A 155 -10.72 -5.93 -6.79
CA TYR A 155 -9.47 -5.17 -6.71
C TYR A 155 -8.52 -5.53 -7.87
N GLY A 156 -8.44 -6.81 -8.25
CA GLY A 156 -7.65 -7.25 -9.41
C GLY A 156 -8.12 -6.65 -10.73
N ILE A 157 -9.43 -6.71 -11.03
CA ILE A 157 -10.02 -6.09 -12.22
C ILE A 157 -9.75 -4.58 -12.23
N LEU A 158 -10.06 -3.93 -11.12
CA LEU A 158 -9.94 -2.50 -10.94
C LEU A 158 -8.50 -2.03 -11.20
N THR A 159 -7.53 -2.70 -10.57
CA THR A 159 -6.11 -2.36 -10.69
C THR A 159 -5.64 -2.46 -12.14
N ASN A 160 -6.07 -3.49 -12.87
CA ASN A 160 -5.69 -3.65 -14.28
C ASN A 160 -6.26 -2.51 -15.14
N LYS A 161 -7.53 -2.14 -14.94
CA LYS A 161 -8.16 -1.05 -15.68
C LYS A 161 -7.58 0.32 -15.37
N LEU A 162 -7.29 0.60 -14.09
CA LEU A 162 -6.64 1.84 -13.71
C LEU A 162 -5.21 1.93 -14.26
N LYS A 163 -4.48 0.81 -14.32
CA LYS A 163 -3.16 0.76 -14.96
C LYS A 163 -3.23 1.08 -16.45
N GLU A 164 -4.16 0.46 -17.18
CA GLU A 164 -4.38 0.75 -18.60
C GLU A 164 -4.66 2.24 -18.83
N PHE A 165 -5.57 2.80 -18.04
CA PHE A 165 -5.91 4.22 -18.08
C PHE A 165 -4.72 5.13 -17.75
N TYR A 166 -3.93 4.77 -16.74
CA TYR A 166 -2.72 5.51 -16.38
C TYR A 166 -1.67 5.48 -17.51
N LEU A 167 -1.48 4.32 -18.16
CA LEU A 167 -0.56 4.17 -19.29
C LEU A 167 -1.01 4.98 -20.51
N GLU A 168 -2.31 4.98 -20.82
CA GLU A 168 -2.89 5.79 -21.89
C GLU A 168 -2.64 7.29 -21.66
N LYS A 169 -2.86 7.75 -20.43
CA LYS A 169 -2.56 9.14 -20.03
C LYS A 169 -1.08 9.50 -20.19
N LEU A 170 -0.17 8.59 -19.84
CA LEU A 170 1.27 8.81 -20.02
C LEU A 170 1.65 8.94 -21.50
N ALA A 171 0.99 8.18 -22.38
CA ALA A 171 1.20 8.28 -23.82
C ALA A 171 0.69 9.62 -24.37
N GLU A 172 -0.48 10.08 -23.93
CA GLU A 172 -1.05 11.38 -24.32
C GLU A 172 -0.13 12.55 -23.91
N ASN A 173 0.32 12.58 -22.65
CA ASN A 173 1.25 13.60 -22.16
C ASN A 173 2.61 13.61 -22.88
N ARG A 174 3.08 12.44 -23.33
CA ARG A 174 4.32 12.33 -24.12
C ARG A 174 4.11 12.90 -25.53
N SER A 175 2.92 12.71 -26.11
CA SER A 175 2.56 13.20 -27.44
C SER A 175 2.55 14.73 -27.47
N ASP A 176 1.94 15.37 -26.46
CA ASP A 176 1.95 16.83 -26.31
C ASP A 176 3.35 17.44 -26.12
N SER A 177 4.27 16.71 -25.47
CA SER A 177 5.66 17.15 -25.30
C SER A 177 6.52 17.03 -26.57
N MET A 178 6.04 16.33 -27.60
CA MET A 178 6.79 16.06 -28.82
C MET A 178 6.58 17.15 -29.90
N VAL A 179 6.04 18.31 -29.54
CA VAL A 179 6.05 19.48 -30.41
C VAL A 179 7.45 20.12 -30.34
N PHE A 180 8.35 19.70 -31.23
CA PHE A 180 9.66 20.33 -31.34
C PHE A 180 9.50 21.74 -31.90
N ARG A 181 9.82 22.74 -31.08
CA ARG A 181 9.99 24.13 -31.53
C ARG A 181 11.44 24.33 -31.94
N ILE A 182 11.68 24.42 -33.25
CA ILE A 182 12.99 24.79 -33.78
C ILE A 182 12.94 26.27 -34.14
N VAL A 183 13.83 27.07 -33.53
CA VAL A 183 14.01 28.49 -33.86
C VAL A 183 15.09 28.57 -34.93
N LEU A 184 14.71 29.03 -36.13
CA LEU A 184 15.65 29.22 -37.24
C LEU A 184 16.47 30.51 -37.04
N PRO A 185 17.66 30.63 -37.67
CA PRO A 185 18.53 31.79 -37.50
C PRO A 185 17.88 33.15 -37.87
N GLY A 186 16.80 33.13 -38.65
CA GLY A 186 16.01 34.32 -39.03
C GLY A 186 14.87 34.68 -38.07
N GLY A 187 14.71 33.97 -36.94
CA GLY A 187 13.66 34.23 -35.95
C GLY A 187 12.32 33.54 -36.23
N GLU A 188 12.20 32.80 -37.32
CA GLU A 188 11.04 31.96 -37.62
C GLU A 188 11.02 30.73 -36.71
N VAL A 189 9.85 30.44 -36.11
CA VAL A 189 9.65 29.27 -35.24
C VAL A 189 8.82 28.24 -35.99
N LEU A 190 9.42 27.09 -36.29
CA LEU A 190 8.71 25.94 -36.86
C LEU A 190 8.33 24.97 -35.73
N SER A 191 7.05 24.64 -35.63
CA SER A 191 6.52 23.57 -34.78
C SER A 191 6.25 22.34 -35.63
N TYR A 192 6.98 21.25 -35.37
CA TYR A 192 6.73 19.95 -35.99
C TYR A 192 5.87 19.09 -35.07
N ASP A 193 4.78 18.54 -35.62
CA ASP A 193 3.95 17.54 -34.96
C ASP A 193 4.35 16.15 -35.51
N SER A 194 4.84 15.27 -34.64
CA SER A 194 5.38 13.96 -35.02
C SER A 194 4.28 12.94 -35.41
N GLY A 195 3.01 13.35 -35.44
CA GLY A 195 1.85 12.48 -35.63
C GLY A 195 1.44 12.14 -37.07
N ASN A 196 2.09 12.70 -38.11
CA ASN A 196 1.75 12.39 -39.51
C ASN A 196 2.81 11.48 -40.15
N VAL A 197 2.60 10.16 -40.06
CA VAL A 197 3.11 9.15 -40.99
C VAL A 197 1.98 8.23 -41.40
#